data_AF-A0A358CQG7-F1
#
_entry.id   AF-A0A358CQG7-F1
#
_cell.length_a   1.000
_cell.length_b   1.000
_cell.length_c   1.000
_cell.angle_alpha   90.00
_cell.angle_beta   90.00
_cell.angle_gamma   90.00
#
_symmetry.space_group_name_H-M   'P 1'
#
loop_
_entity.id
_entity.type
_entity.pdbx_description
1 polymer ?
#
loop_
_entity_poly.entity_id
_entity_poly.type
_entity_poly.pdbx_seq_one_letter_code
_entity_poly.pdbx_strand_id
1 'polypeptide(L)'
;MRFNQRLQFGMLLFGLTFFGCSSNRVSVTIPVEKIQERMEIATTLEETNDQYFVSKALFDDLEAAADKISDNPTDVEEFKSLLEELKKCKPEDEEQIKSITGKMAGCLEIPEKFQPPFVRENKK
;
A
#
# COMPACT_ATOMS: atom_id res chain seq x y z
N MET A 1 2.05 39.79 -19.34
CA MET A 1 2.95 39.29 -18.28
C MET A 1 2.10 38.75 -17.13
N ARG A 2 2.35 37.50 -16.70
CA ARG A 2 2.31 36.94 -15.31
C ARG A 2 1.22 37.44 -14.33
N PHE A 3 0.55 36.65 -13.48
CA PHE A 3 0.51 35.24 -13.12
C PHE A 3 -0.61 35.13 -12.05
N ASN A 4 -1.35 34.02 -12.03
CA ASN A 4 -2.01 33.38 -10.89
C ASN A 4 -3.21 33.99 -10.13
N GLN A 5 -4.06 33.01 -9.76
CA GLN A 5 -4.77 32.85 -8.48
C GLN A 5 -6.27 33.15 -8.52
N ARG A 6 -7.08 32.10 -8.72
CA ARG A 6 -8.16 31.74 -7.78
C ARG A 6 -8.68 30.34 -8.04
N LEU A 7 -8.34 29.48 -7.09
CA LEU A 7 -8.98 28.22 -6.73
C LEU A 7 -10.42 28.13 -7.26
N GLN A 8 -10.64 27.28 -8.26
CA GLN A 8 -11.95 26.69 -8.47
C GLN A 8 -12.15 25.67 -7.36
N PHE A 9 -13.09 26.00 -6.46
CA PHE A 9 -13.73 25.06 -5.56
C PHE A 9 -14.37 23.94 -6.41
N GLY A 10 -13.62 22.87 -6.61
CA GLY A 10 -14.13 21.61 -7.13
C GLY A 10 -14.98 20.93 -6.06
N MET A 11 -16.24 21.35 -5.97
CA MET A 11 -17.31 20.60 -5.31
C MET A 11 -17.57 19.35 -6.17
N LEU A 12 -16.70 18.36 -6.04
CA LEU A 12 -16.90 17.03 -6.60
C LEU A 12 -17.92 16.31 -5.74
N LEU A 13 -19.15 16.31 -6.25
CA LEU A 13 -20.15 15.28 -6.05
C LEU A 13 -19.48 13.94 -5.76
N PHE A 14 -19.63 13.46 -4.52
CA PHE A 14 -19.52 12.04 -4.17
C PHE A 14 -20.69 11.30 -4.84
N GLY A 15 -20.64 11.24 -6.16
CA GLY A 15 -21.37 10.29 -6.97
C GLY A 15 -20.65 8.97 -6.86
N LEU A 16 -21.11 8.14 -5.92
CA LEU A 16 -20.85 6.70 -5.88
C LEU A 16 -21.47 6.04 -7.14
N THR A 17 -20.86 6.30 -8.29
CA THR A 17 -21.02 5.50 -9.50
C THR A 17 -19.80 4.62 -9.64
N PHE A 18 -19.65 3.67 -8.72
CA PHE A 18 -18.81 2.50 -9.01
C PHE A 18 -19.58 1.60 -9.97
N PHE A 19 -19.26 1.79 -11.26
CA PHE A 19 -19.12 0.75 -12.28
C PHE A 19 -19.91 -0.55 -12.03
N GLY A 20 -20.95 -0.74 -12.84
CA GLY A 20 -21.33 -2.08 -13.25
C GLY A 20 -20.20 -2.69 -14.08
N CYS A 21 -19.63 -3.80 -13.61
CA CYS A 21 -18.84 -4.72 -14.43
C CYS A 21 -19.32 -6.14 -14.13
N SER A 22 -19.93 -6.74 -15.16
CA SER A 22 -20.15 -8.17 -15.43
C SER A 22 -20.12 -9.14 -14.25
N SER A 23 -21.24 -9.83 -14.04
CA SER A 23 -21.45 -10.99 -13.19
C SER A 23 -20.56 -12.19 -13.54
N ASN A 24 -19.24 -12.06 -13.40
CA ASN A 24 -18.38 -13.18 -13.02
C ASN A 24 -18.20 -13.06 -11.51
N ARG A 25 -19.10 -13.68 -10.74
CA ARG A 25 -18.84 -13.97 -9.32
C ARG A 25 -17.69 -14.96 -9.26
N VAL A 26 -16.48 -14.45 -9.45
CA VAL A 26 -15.27 -15.15 -9.04
C VAL A 26 -15.37 -15.18 -7.54
N SER A 27 -15.66 -16.35 -6.99
CA SER A 27 -15.50 -16.64 -5.58
C SER A 27 -14.05 -16.32 -5.21
N VAL A 28 -13.83 -15.10 -4.73
CA VAL A 28 -12.55 -14.74 -4.14
C VAL A 28 -12.57 -15.39 -2.76
N THR A 29 -11.61 -16.28 -2.53
CA THR A 29 -11.49 -17.02 -1.27
C THR A 29 -11.20 -16.07 -0.09
N ILE A 30 -10.60 -14.91 -0.37
CA ILE A 30 -10.32 -13.86 0.59
C ILE A 30 -11.51 -12.86 0.65
N PRO A 31 -12.02 -12.54 1.86
CA PRO A 31 -13.03 -11.51 2.05
C PRO A 31 -12.62 -10.16 1.45
N VAL A 32 -13.58 -9.42 0.90
CA VAL A 32 -13.30 -8.14 0.22
C VAL A 32 -12.69 -7.12 1.19
N GLU A 33 -13.09 -7.16 2.46
CA GLU A 33 -12.60 -6.30 3.54
C GLU A 33 -11.09 -6.50 3.75
N LYS A 34 -10.62 -7.75 3.78
CA LYS A 34 -9.18 -8.04 3.89
C LYS A 34 -8.41 -7.53 2.66
N ILE A 35 -9.01 -7.62 1.48
CA ILE A 35 -8.37 -7.12 0.25
C ILE A 35 -8.24 -5.59 0.32
N GLN A 36 -9.28 -4.90 0.79
CA GLN A 36 -9.24 -3.44 0.98
C GLN A 36 -8.18 -3.02 1.99
N GLU A 37 -8.12 -3.66 3.16
CA GLU A 37 -7.07 -3.39 4.15
C GLU A 37 -5.66 -3.60 3.56
N ARG A 38 -5.44 -4.69 2.81
CA ARG A 38 -4.15 -4.97 2.15
C ARG A 38 -3.81 -3.94 1.06
N MET A 39 -4.82 -3.44 0.34
CA MET A 39 -4.65 -2.37 -0.66
C MET A 39 -4.25 -1.04 -0.02
N GLU A 40 -4.84 -0.69 1.13
CA GLU A 40 -4.47 0.54 1.87
C GLU A 40 -3.01 0.49 2.32
N ILE A 41 -2.55 -0.68 2.78
CA ILE A 41 -1.14 -0.90 3.14
C ILE A 41 -0.25 -0.79 1.89
N ALA A 42 -0.68 -1.36 0.75
CA ALA A 42 0.05 -1.25 -0.51
C ALA A 42 0.26 0.20 -0.93
N THR A 43 -0.79 1.03 -0.86
CA THR A 43 -0.72 2.46 -1.17
C THR A 43 0.19 3.19 -0.20
N THR A 44 0.11 2.88 1.09
CA THR A 44 0.99 3.48 2.11
C THR A 44 2.47 3.17 1.84
N LEU A 45 2.79 1.93 1.43
CA LEU A 45 4.14 1.52 1.07
C LEU A 45 4.61 2.17 -0.23
N GLU A 46 3.73 2.29 -1.23
CA GLU A 46 4.02 2.96 -2.50
C GLU A 46 4.33 4.45 -2.28
N GLU A 47 3.50 5.14 -1.49
CA GLU A 47 3.73 6.54 -1.11
C GLU A 47 5.06 6.72 -0.35
N THR A 48 5.38 5.80 0.55
CA THR A 48 6.66 5.80 1.27
C THR A 48 7.83 5.57 0.32
N ASN A 49 7.67 4.68 -0.68
CA ASN A 49 8.68 4.38 -1.70
C ASN A 49 8.96 5.62 -2.58
N ASP A 50 7.91 6.33 -2.98
CA ASP A 50 7.99 7.49 -3.88
C ASP A 50 8.48 8.76 -3.17
N GLN A 51 8.05 8.97 -1.93
CA GLN A 51 8.34 10.18 -1.16
C GLN A 51 9.56 10.04 -0.24
N TYR A 52 10.04 8.81 -0.03
CA TYR A 52 11.12 8.48 0.91
C TYR A 52 10.85 8.95 2.34
N PHE A 53 9.56 9.15 2.67
CA PHE A 53 9.15 9.74 3.92
C PHE A 53 8.80 8.65 4.92
N VAL A 54 9.69 8.45 5.88
CA VAL A 54 9.44 7.58 7.03
C VAL A 54 9.18 8.42 8.27
N SER A 55 8.16 8.04 9.03
CA SER A 55 7.78 8.73 10.27
C SER A 55 7.36 7.72 11.32
N LYS A 56 7.33 8.16 12.58
CA LYS A 56 6.86 7.30 13.67
C LYS A 56 5.40 6.86 13.45
N ALA A 57 4.54 7.76 12.97
CA ALA A 57 3.14 7.44 12.69
C ALA A 57 3.02 6.32 11.65
N LEU A 58 3.79 6.41 10.56
CA LEU A 58 3.86 5.36 9.55
C LEU A 58 4.24 4.01 10.17
N PHE A 59 5.24 3.99 11.06
CA PHE A 59 5.66 2.75 11.71
C PHE A 59 4.58 2.17 12.62
N ASP A 60 3.90 3.01 13.40
CA ASP A 60 2.80 2.59 14.27
C ASP A 60 1.64 2.00 13.43
N ASP A 61 1.31 2.61 12.29
CA ASP A 61 0.28 2.14 11.36
C ASP A 61 0.66 0.79 10.72
N LEU A 62 1.91 0.65 10.23
CA LEU A 62 2.41 -0.58 9.63
C LEU A 62 2.50 -1.73 10.66
N GLU A 63 2.85 -1.43 11.91
CA GLU A 63 2.92 -2.42 12.99
C GLU A 63 1.52 -2.92 13.36
N ALA A 64 0.53 -2.03 13.44
CA ALA A 64 -0.86 -2.40 13.67
C ALA A 64 -1.47 -3.22 12.52
N ALA A 65 -0.99 -2.99 11.30
CA ALA A 65 -1.46 -3.67 10.10
C ALA A 65 -0.71 -4.97 9.77
N ALA A 66 0.44 -5.24 10.40
CA ALA A 66 1.34 -6.34 10.05
C ALA A 66 0.66 -7.73 10.07
N ASP A 67 -0.23 -7.99 11.01
CA ASP A 67 -0.93 -9.29 11.10
C ASP A 67 -2.07 -9.45 10.08
N LYS A 68 -2.38 -8.41 9.30
CA LYS A 68 -3.46 -8.39 8.31
C LYS A 68 -2.96 -8.52 6.86
N ILE A 69 -1.65 -8.39 6.65
CA ILE A 69 -1.03 -8.33 5.32
C ILE A 69 -1.14 -9.64 4.52
N SER A 70 -1.17 -10.78 5.21
CA SER A 70 -1.24 -12.12 4.61
C SER A 70 -1.83 -13.11 5.61
N ASP A 71 -2.52 -14.14 5.11
CA ASP A 71 -2.93 -15.29 5.94
C ASP A 71 -1.77 -16.33 6.08
N ASN A 72 -0.64 -16.12 5.39
CA ASN A 72 0.57 -16.93 5.53
C ASN A 72 1.50 -16.34 6.61
N PRO A 73 1.83 -17.09 7.68
CA PRO A 73 2.65 -16.60 8.78
C PRO A 73 4.07 -16.23 8.35
N THR A 74 4.63 -16.89 7.33
CA THR A 74 5.97 -16.56 6.82
C THR A 74 6.03 -15.15 6.26
N ASP A 75 5.00 -14.75 5.50
CA ASP A 75 4.94 -13.40 4.91
C ASP A 75 4.79 -12.34 6.01
N VAL A 76 4.01 -12.65 7.06
CA VAL A 76 3.82 -11.77 8.23
C VAL A 76 5.13 -11.60 9.00
N GLU A 77 5.87 -12.69 9.24
CA GLU A 77 7.18 -12.62 9.90
C GLU A 77 8.20 -11.85 9.07
N GLU A 78 8.24 -12.08 7.75
CA GLU A 78 9.10 -11.33 6.84
C GLU A 78 8.76 -9.84 6.84
N PHE A 79 7.47 -9.50 6.75
CA PHE A 79 7.01 -8.11 6.80
C PHE A 79 7.41 -7.41 8.11
N LYS A 80 7.28 -8.10 9.26
CA LYS A 80 7.71 -7.57 10.56
C LYS A 80 9.23 -7.37 10.63
N SER A 81 10.01 -8.31 10.07
CA SER A 81 11.47 -8.17 10.00
C SER A 81 11.87 -6.96 9.14
N LEU A 82 11.24 -6.80 7.98
CA LEU A 82 11.47 -5.67 7.08
C LEU A 82 11.06 -4.33 7.71
N LEU A 83 9.97 -4.30 8.49
CA LEU A 83 9.57 -3.11 9.24
C LEU A 83 10.63 -2.70 10.28
N GLU A 84 11.22 -3.66 10.98
CA GLU A 84 12.31 -3.40 11.92
C GLU A 84 13.60 -2.94 11.23
N GLU A 85 13.85 -3.40 9.99
CA GLU A 85 14.92 -2.85 9.15
C GLU A 85 14.60 -1.41 8.71
N LEU A 86 13.35 -1.12 8.32
CA LEU A 86 12.92 0.21 7.90
C LEU A 86 13.04 1.22 9.04
N LYS A 87 12.69 0.83 10.27
CA LYS A 87 12.84 1.65 11.49
C LYS A 87 14.30 2.02 11.80
N LYS A 88 15.25 1.18 11.41
CA LYS A 88 16.70 1.40 11.60
C LYS A 88 17.32 2.16 10.43
N CYS A 89 16.60 2.26 9.32
CA CYS A 89 17.05 2.95 8.13
C CYS A 89 17.19 4.45 8.41
N LYS A 90 18.21 5.07 7.82
CA LYS A 90 18.35 6.53 7.89
C LYS A 90 17.39 7.17 6.89
N PRO A 91 16.76 8.31 7.22
CA PRO A 91 15.89 9.02 6.27
C PRO A 91 16.58 9.44 4.97
N GLU A 92 17.91 9.54 5.01
CA GLU A 92 18.77 9.92 3.88
C GLU A 92 19.04 8.74 2.92
N ASP A 93 18.77 7.50 3.34
CA ASP A 93 19.07 6.29 2.57
C ASP A 93 17.86 5.88 1.70
N GLU A 94 17.62 6.69 0.68
CA GLU A 94 16.51 6.55 -0.26
C GLU A 94 16.47 5.16 -0.92
N GLU A 95 17.62 4.62 -1.32
CA GLU A 95 17.72 3.31 -1.95
C GLU A 95 17.33 2.18 -1.00
N GLN A 96 17.77 2.26 0.26
CA GLN A 96 17.40 1.28 1.27
C GLN A 96 15.90 1.37 1.61
N ILE A 97 15.33 2.57 1.75
CA ILE A 97 13.89 2.76 1.96
C ILE A 97 13.09 2.14 0.81
N LYS A 98 13.49 2.40 -0.45
CA LYS A 98 12.82 1.82 -1.62
C LYS A 98 12.90 0.31 -1.67
N SER A 99 14.08 -0.23 -1.38
CA SER A 99 14.31 -1.67 -1.37
C SER A 99 13.45 -2.36 -0.30
N ILE A 100 13.40 -1.81 0.91
CA ILE A 100 12.64 -2.40 2.01
C ILE A 100 11.13 -2.28 1.75
N THR A 101 10.63 -1.11 1.39
CA THR A 101 9.20 -0.90 1.10
C THR A 101 8.72 -1.74 -0.08
N GLY A 102 9.56 -1.92 -1.12
CA GLY A 102 9.29 -2.84 -2.21
C GLY A 102 9.15 -4.28 -1.73
N LYS A 103 10.11 -4.79 -0.94
CA LYS A 103 10.02 -6.14 -0.35
C LYS A 103 8.77 -6.31 0.52
N MET A 104 8.44 -5.32 1.35
CA MET A 104 7.23 -5.33 2.19
C MET A 104 5.96 -5.42 1.34
N ALA A 105 5.91 -4.76 0.18
CA ALA A 105 4.80 -4.86 -0.75
C ALA A 105 4.69 -6.27 -1.36
N GLY A 106 5.81 -6.98 -1.53
CA GLY A 106 5.85 -8.37 -1.96
C GLY A 106 5.17 -9.33 -0.99
N CYS A 107 5.21 -9.05 0.32
CA CYS A 107 4.55 -9.85 1.35
C CYS A 107 3.01 -9.71 1.36
N LEU A 108 2.44 -8.73 0.63
CA LEU A 108 1.00 -8.49 0.62
C LEU A 108 0.24 -9.58 -0.16
N GLU A 109 -0.66 -10.27 0.52
CA GLU A 109 -1.51 -11.30 -0.08
C GLU A 109 -2.73 -10.68 -0.77
N ILE A 110 -2.49 -9.99 -1.88
CA ILE A 110 -3.55 -9.42 -2.73
C ILE A 110 -3.80 -10.35 -3.93
N PRO A 111 -5.05 -10.73 -4.24
CA PRO A 111 -5.35 -11.52 -5.44
C PRO A 111 -4.88 -10.81 -6.71
N GLU A 112 -4.29 -11.54 -7.65
CA GLU A 112 -3.65 -10.99 -8.87
C GLU A 112 -4.49 -9.93 -9.61
N LYS A 113 -5.80 -10.18 -9.77
CA LYS A 113 -6.74 -9.27 -10.43
C LYS A 113 -6.94 -7.92 -9.73
N PHE A 114 -6.54 -7.81 -8.47
CA PHE A 114 -6.63 -6.61 -7.66
C PHE A 114 -5.26 -6.02 -7.33
N GLN A 115 -4.16 -6.67 -7.72
CA GLN A 115 -2.83 -6.20 -7.37
C GLN A 115 -2.53 -4.85 -8.04
N PRO A 116 -2.14 -3.83 -7.27
CA PRO A 116 -1.65 -2.58 -7.85
C PRO A 116 -0.30 -2.85 -8.55
N PRO A 117 0.10 -1.99 -9.52
CA PRO A 117 1.38 -2.14 -10.23
C PRO A 117 2.57 -2.32 -9.28
N PHE A 118 2.65 -1.49 -8.23
CA PHE A 118 3.71 -1.55 -7.22
C PHE A 118 3.85 -2.93 -6.56
N VAL A 119 2.74 -3.55 -6.12
CA VAL A 119 2.78 -4.90 -5.52
C VAL A 119 3.17 -5.95 -6.54
N ARG A 120 2.61 -5.87 -7.75
CA ARG A 120 2.89 -6.83 -8.82
C ARG A 120 4.36 -6.80 -9.27
N GLU A 121 4.98 -5.63 -9.30
CA GLU A 121 6.39 -5.46 -9.67
C GLU A 121 7.36 -5.95 -8.58
N ASN A 122 6.89 -5.97 -7.33
CA ASN A 122 7.69 -6.39 -6.18
C ASN A 122 7.37 -7.81 -5.68
N LYS A 123 6.31 -8.45 -6.18
CA LYS A 123 6.08 -9.89 -6.04
C LYS A 123 7.08 -10.64 -6.92
N LYS A 124 8.12 -11.20 -6.27
CA LYS A 124 9.10 -12.08 -6.90
C LYS A 124 8.90 -13.52 -6.48
#